data_AF-B3XPC8-F1
#
_entry.id   AF-B3XPC8-F1
#
_cell.length_a   1.000
_cell.length_b   1.000
_cell.length_c   1.000
_cell.angle_alpha   90.00
_cell.angle_beta   90.00
_cell.angle_gamma   90.00
#
_symmetry.space_group_name_H-M   'P 1'
#
loop_
_entity.id
_entity.type
_entity.pdbx_description
1 polymer ?
#
loop_
_entity_poly.entity_id
_entity_poly.type
_entity_poly.pdbx_seq_one_letter_code
_entity_poly.pdbx_strand_id
1 'polypeptide(L)'
;MDDNDFFKDMKDILQPDIGTETGNDDYVYGNYIEWPTLEELNNDQIKELIDYFGLGETVYGMFKKCNVPDYESLEKEEFNDFKKILNPEIEVDNDYMFDTYIEWPSLDELTNDQFVELIDYLDLKEEIYDKLEKCGVPQGTDYENGNPDFPESERYFREEKDLDQEYSYQDYVSTMDSFKDDYNDLKDRIDNFVFNSNTRKMKDEITLYYLNLEDLFKRKVSQILPNPDEFDLPESLQKVIRNTYTDQLRNINNQKFKSFIQSFIGNYRKIGHHELRNALAHNRSKVTFENQNINYPEKGKLKSVKYVEIINEMKDYLNWVDKLGSDN
;
A
#
# COMPACT_ATOMS: atom_id res chain seq x y z
N MET A 1 18.17 16.60 -16.11
CA MET A 1 16.83 16.01 -16.25
C MET A 1 16.05 16.52 -15.06
N ASP A 2 14.95 17.22 -15.29
CA ASP A 2 14.00 17.49 -14.20
C ASP A 2 13.41 16.14 -13.78
N ASP A 3 13.25 15.89 -12.48
CA ASP A 3 12.74 14.62 -11.93
C ASP A 3 11.36 14.21 -12.52
N ASN A 4 10.63 15.17 -13.10
CA ASN A 4 9.33 14.97 -13.76
C ASN A 4 9.42 14.28 -15.12
N ASP A 5 10.52 14.44 -15.87
CA ASP A 5 10.68 13.82 -17.18
C ASP A 5 11.10 12.35 -17.05
N PHE A 6 11.99 12.04 -16.09
CA PHE A 6 12.48 10.69 -15.85
C PHE A 6 11.37 9.72 -15.46
N PHE A 7 10.53 10.08 -14.49
CA PHE A 7 9.42 9.21 -14.06
C PHE A 7 8.44 8.93 -15.20
N LYS A 8 8.17 9.95 -16.03
CA LYS A 8 7.29 9.82 -17.17
C LYS A 8 7.86 8.87 -18.23
N ASP A 9 9.15 9.01 -18.55
CA ASP A 9 9.82 8.13 -19.50
C ASP A 9 9.85 6.68 -18.99
N MET A 10 10.11 6.46 -17.69
CA MET A 10 10.04 5.13 -17.08
C MET A 10 8.63 4.55 -17.07
N LYS A 11 7.61 5.37 -16.84
CA LYS A 11 6.21 4.94 -16.92
C LYS A 11 5.83 4.52 -18.34
N ASP A 12 6.28 5.26 -19.34
CA ASP A 12 5.98 4.99 -20.75
C ASP A 12 6.66 3.69 -21.22
N ILE A 13 7.92 3.46 -20.82
CA ILE A 13 8.71 2.27 -21.19
C ILE A 13 8.28 1.03 -20.38
N LEU A 14 8.26 1.13 -19.04
CA LEU A 14 8.04 -0.02 -18.16
C LEU A 14 6.55 -0.38 -18.04
N GLN A 15 5.65 0.58 -18.27
CA GLN A 15 4.20 0.40 -18.18
C GLN A 15 3.78 -0.29 -16.85
N PRO A 16 4.17 0.27 -15.69
CA PRO A 16 3.84 -0.33 -14.40
C PRO A 16 2.32 -0.38 -14.19
N ASP A 17 1.85 -1.35 -13.41
CA ASP A 17 0.44 -1.39 -13.00
C ASP A 17 0.20 -0.32 -11.93
N ILE A 18 -0.84 0.49 -12.14
CA ILE A 18 -1.19 1.57 -11.23
C ILE A 18 -2.58 1.30 -10.72
N GLY A 19 -2.65 0.96 -9.44
CA GLY A 19 -3.87 0.56 -8.79
C GLY A 19 -4.19 1.41 -7.58
N THR A 20 -5.41 1.23 -7.10
CA THR A 20 -5.86 1.78 -5.83
C THR A 20 -5.99 0.64 -4.84
N GLU A 21 -5.25 0.70 -3.75
CA GLU A 21 -5.31 -0.32 -2.70
C GLU A 21 -6.62 -0.14 -1.93
N THR A 22 -7.52 -1.12 -2.03
CA THR A 22 -8.82 -1.11 -1.35
C THR A 22 -8.92 -2.24 -0.33
N GLY A 23 -9.35 -1.90 0.88
CA GLY A 23 -9.69 -2.87 1.91
C GLY A 23 -10.92 -3.72 1.56
N ASN A 24 -11.12 -4.79 2.34
CA ASN A 24 -12.31 -5.66 2.23
C ASN A 24 -13.64 -4.93 2.53
N ASP A 25 -13.58 -3.69 2.98
CA ASP A 25 -14.67 -2.76 3.25
C ASP A 25 -14.80 -1.66 2.18
N ASP A 26 -14.19 -1.86 1.01
CA ASP A 26 -14.07 -0.90 -0.10
C ASP A 26 -13.33 0.40 0.29
N TYR A 27 -12.59 0.38 1.41
CA TYR A 27 -11.84 1.53 1.88
C TYR A 27 -10.55 1.71 1.07
N VAL A 28 -10.40 2.86 0.40
CA VAL A 28 -9.18 3.22 -0.31
C VAL A 28 -8.08 3.64 0.67
N TYR A 29 -7.00 2.86 0.73
CA TYR A 29 -5.79 3.14 1.52
C TYR A 29 -4.79 4.08 0.83
N GLY A 30 -4.95 4.28 -0.48
CA GLY A 30 -4.09 5.10 -1.34
C GLY A 30 -3.82 4.39 -2.66
N ASN A 31 -3.12 5.06 -3.55
CA ASN A 31 -2.65 4.41 -4.78
C ASN A 31 -1.34 3.63 -4.53
N TYR A 32 -1.07 2.69 -5.42
CA TYR A 32 0.20 1.99 -5.51
C TYR A 32 0.66 1.92 -6.97
N ILE A 33 1.96 1.77 -7.16
CA ILE A 33 2.60 1.51 -8.44
C ILE A 33 3.33 0.18 -8.30
N GLU A 34 2.95 -0.80 -9.10
CA GLU A 34 3.63 -2.10 -9.18
C GLU A 34 4.55 -2.10 -10.39
N TRP A 35 5.85 -1.97 -10.12
CA TRP A 35 6.88 -1.97 -11.14
C TRP A 35 7.19 -3.39 -11.60
N PRO A 36 7.26 -3.65 -12.93
CA PRO A 36 7.59 -4.96 -13.45
C PRO A 36 9.03 -5.34 -13.07
N THR A 37 9.23 -6.62 -12.82
CA THR A 37 10.56 -7.21 -12.69
C THR A 37 11.21 -7.35 -14.08
N LEU A 38 12.54 -7.50 -14.12
CA LEU A 38 13.27 -7.69 -15.39
C LEU A 38 12.85 -8.95 -16.15
N GLU A 39 12.38 -9.98 -15.45
CA GLU A 39 11.88 -11.21 -16.06
C GLU A 39 10.51 -11.02 -16.74
N GLU A 40 9.77 -9.99 -16.34
CA GLU A 40 8.43 -9.66 -16.87
C GLU A 40 8.51 -8.69 -18.06
N LEU A 41 9.66 -8.05 -18.27
CA LEU A 41 9.86 -7.14 -19.40
C LEU A 41 9.92 -7.91 -20.73
N ASN A 42 9.23 -7.38 -21.72
CA ASN A 42 9.32 -7.91 -23.08
C ASN A 42 10.54 -7.33 -23.83
N ASN A 43 10.89 -7.95 -24.96
CA ASN A 43 12.07 -7.57 -25.76
C ASN A 43 12.02 -6.10 -26.23
N ASP A 44 10.85 -5.57 -26.56
CA ASP A 44 10.71 -4.19 -27.04
C ASP A 44 10.98 -3.20 -25.91
N GLN A 45 10.50 -3.47 -24.69
CA GLN A 45 10.82 -2.68 -23.49
C GLN A 45 12.32 -2.71 -23.17
N ILE A 46 12.96 -3.88 -23.31
CA ILE A 46 14.41 -4.02 -23.11
C ILE A 46 15.18 -3.18 -24.15
N LYS A 47 14.76 -3.19 -25.42
CA LYS A 47 15.35 -2.34 -26.46
C LYS A 47 15.23 -0.86 -26.14
N GLU A 48 14.03 -0.40 -25.74
CA GLU A 48 13.80 0.98 -25.35
C GLU A 48 14.69 1.39 -24.15
N LEU A 49 14.88 0.52 -23.16
CA LEU A 49 15.79 0.77 -22.04
C LEU A 49 17.27 0.85 -22.48
N ILE A 50 17.70 0.01 -23.42
CA ILE A 50 19.06 0.03 -23.98
C ILE A 50 19.33 1.37 -24.66
N ASP A 51 18.37 1.85 -25.46
CA ASP A 51 18.47 3.14 -26.14
C ASP A 51 18.42 4.30 -25.13
N TYR A 52 17.48 4.24 -24.18
CA TYR A 52 17.29 5.26 -23.15
C TYR A 52 18.54 5.46 -22.28
N PHE A 53 19.18 4.37 -21.84
CA PHE A 53 20.40 4.42 -21.04
C PHE A 53 21.67 4.64 -21.87
N GLY A 54 21.56 4.72 -23.19
CA GLY A 54 22.70 4.83 -24.09
C GLY A 54 23.60 3.60 -24.10
N LEU A 55 23.09 2.44 -23.65
CA LEU A 55 23.77 1.15 -23.74
C LEU A 55 23.90 0.68 -25.20
N GLY A 56 23.15 1.33 -26.08
CA GLY A 56 23.34 1.25 -27.52
C GLY A 56 24.80 1.45 -27.95
N GLU A 57 25.64 2.28 -27.32
CA GLU A 57 27.06 2.33 -27.74
C GLU A 57 27.84 1.06 -27.40
N THR A 58 27.50 0.36 -26.32
CA THR A 58 28.06 -0.96 -25.98
C THR A 58 27.63 -2.01 -27.00
N VAL A 59 26.39 -1.90 -27.51
CA VAL A 59 25.83 -2.80 -28.54
C VAL A 59 26.23 -2.36 -29.96
N TYR A 60 25.74 -1.22 -30.44
CA TYR A 60 25.99 -0.61 -31.75
C TYR A 60 27.43 -0.13 -31.99
N GLY A 61 28.18 0.25 -30.95
CA GLY A 61 29.57 0.68 -31.09
C GLY A 61 30.50 -0.45 -31.54
N MET A 62 30.15 -1.71 -31.24
CA MET A 62 30.83 -2.91 -31.73
C MET A 62 30.51 -3.23 -33.21
N PHE A 63 29.46 -2.63 -33.78
CA PHE A 63 28.87 -3.01 -35.06
C PHE A 63 28.99 -1.96 -36.18
N LYS A 64 29.77 -0.88 -35.98
CA LYS A 64 30.05 0.05 -37.10
C LYS A 64 30.74 -0.70 -38.24
N LYS A 65 30.34 -0.40 -39.49
CA LYS A 65 30.90 -0.93 -40.75
C LYS A 65 32.43 -0.91 -40.69
N CYS A 66 33.04 -2.07 -40.45
CA CYS A 66 34.47 -2.19 -40.18
C CYS A 66 35.12 -3.04 -41.27
N ASN A 67 36.35 -2.69 -41.63
CA ASN A 67 37.15 -3.54 -42.50
C ASN A 67 37.56 -4.80 -41.71
N VAL A 68 37.46 -5.99 -42.31
CA VAL A 68 37.80 -7.27 -41.65
C VAL A 68 39.17 -7.28 -40.92
N PRO A 69 40.25 -6.65 -41.43
CA PRO A 69 41.52 -6.56 -40.72
C PRO A 69 41.47 -5.79 -39.39
N ASP A 70 40.57 -4.81 -39.26
CA ASP A 70 40.41 -4.04 -38.02
C ASP A 70 39.69 -4.88 -36.94
N TYR A 71 38.87 -5.84 -37.36
CA TYR A 71 38.12 -6.73 -36.45
C TYR A 71 38.93 -7.97 -36.00
N GLU A 72 39.96 -8.40 -36.75
CA GLU A 72 40.91 -9.43 -36.28
C GLU A 72 41.71 -8.99 -35.03
N SER A 73 41.61 -7.70 -34.65
CA SER A 73 42.20 -7.14 -33.43
C SER A 73 41.30 -7.23 -32.17
N LEU A 74 40.00 -7.52 -32.33
CA LEU A 74 39.15 -8.00 -31.23
C LEU A 74 39.58 -9.42 -30.86
N GLU A 75 39.35 -9.84 -29.60
CA GLU A 75 39.71 -11.20 -29.23
C GLU A 75 38.96 -12.19 -30.13
N LYS A 76 39.68 -13.12 -30.76
CA LYS A 76 39.13 -14.06 -31.76
C LYS A 76 37.91 -14.85 -31.25
N GLU A 77 37.76 -14.97 -29.95
CA GLU A 77 36.66 -15.67 -29.29
C GLU A 77 35.36 -14.84 -29.36
N GLU A 78 35.39 -13.59 -28.91
CA GLU A 78 34.26 -12.65 -28.95
C GLU A 78 33.70 -12.49 -30.37
N PHE A 79 34.58 -12.30 -31.37
CA PHE A 79 34.15 -12.19 -32.76
C PHE A 79 33.41 -13.44 -33.28
N ASN A 80 33.88 -14.63 -32.91
CA ASN A 80 33.24 -15.87 -33.35
C ASN A 80 31.89 -16.09 -32.67
N ASP A 81 31.77 -15.68 -31.40
CA ASP A 81 30.52 -15.74 -30.65
C ASP A 81 29.48 -14.79 -31.25
N PHE A 82 29.83 -13.51 -31.48
CA PHE A 82 28.92 -12.57 -32.14
C PHE A 82 28.52 -13.04 -33.54
N LYS A 83 29.46 -13.57 -34.33
CA LYS A 83 29.15 -14.11 -35.66
C LYS A 83 28.18 -15.29 -35.58
N LYS A 84 28.29 -16.13 -34.56
CA LYS A 84 27.39 -17.27 -34.34
C LYS A 84 25.99 -16.81 -33.94
N ILE A 85 25.89 -15.80 -33.07
CA ILE A 85 24.62 -15.24 -32.58
C ILE A 85 23.91 -14.45 -33.70
N LEU A 86 24.61 -13.51 -34.33
CA LEU A 86 24.00 -12.52 -35.21
C LEU A 86 23.96 -12.95 -36.68
N ASN A 87 24.82 -13.90 -37.09
CA ASN A 87 24.93 -14.39 -38.46
C ASN A 87 24.93 -13.25 -39.51
N PRO A 88 25.90 -12.33 -39.44
CA PRO A 88 25.92 -11.13 -40.28
C PRO A 88 26.11 -11.46 -41.76
N GLU A 89 25.62 -10.57 -42.63
CA GLU A 89 25.92 -10.64 -44.06
C GLU A 89 27.35 -10.14 -44.31
N ILE A 90 28.11 -10.87 -45.14
CA ILE A 90 29.47 -10.51 -45.50
C ILE A 90 29.43 -9.96 -46.93
N GLU A 91 29.62 -8.65 -47.08
CA GLU A 91 29.76 -8.00 -48.38
C GLU A 91 31.25 -7.88 -48.74
N VAL A 92 31.59 -8.39 -49.93
CA VAL A 92 32.93 -8.22 -50.51
C VAL A 92 32.84 -7.13 -51.57
N ASP A 93 33.37 -5.94 -51.26
CA ASP A 93 33.49 -4.87 -52.25
C ASP A 93 34.62 -5.22 -53.24
N ASN A 94 34.28 -5.34 -54.51
CA ASN A 94 35.21 -5.74 -55.58
C ASN A 94 35.80 -4.54 -56.35
N ASP A 95 35.34 -3.30 -56.08
CA ASP A 95 35.73 -2.12 -56.87
C ASP A 95 37.02 -1.44 -56.36
N TYR A 96 37.38 -1.63 -55.08
CA TYR A 96 38.61 -1.11 -54.47
C TYR A 96 39.31 -2.22 -53.67
N MET A 97 40.60 -2.45 -53.92
CA MET A 97 41.48 -3.44 -53.29
C MET A 97 40.96 -4.11 -51.99
N PHE A 98 40.31 -5.27 -52.10
CA PHE A 98 40.14 -6.28 -51.03
C PHE A 98 39.68 -5.80 -49.63
N ASP A 99 38.90 -4.73 -49.54
CA ASP A 99 38.28 -4.39 -48.27
C ASP A 99 37.00 -5.24 -48.11
N THR A 100 37.07 -6.23 -47.22
CA THR A 100 35.89 -7.03 -46.84
C THR A 100 35.20 -6.31 -45.71
N TYR A 101 33.89 -6.09 -45.84
CA TYR A 101 33.09 -5.45 -44.81
C TYR A 101 32.11 -6.46 -44.22
N ILE A 102 31.92 -6.39 -42.92
CA ILE A 102 30.86 -7.12 -42.24
C ILE A 102 29.76 -6.11 -41.94
N GLU A 103 28.57 -6.36 -42.46
CA GLU A 103 27.37 -5.61 -42.12
C GLU A 103 26.61 -6.41 -41.07
N TRP A 104 26.58 -5.85 -39.86
CA TRP A 104 25.89 -6.45 -38.74
C TRP A 104 24.43 -5.98 -38.73
N PRO A 105 23.48 -6.87 -38.45
CA PRO A 105 22.07 -6.49 -38.31
C PRO A 105 21.89 -5.51 -37.15
N SER A 106 21.00 -4.54 -37.32
CA SER A 106 20.53 -3.68 -36.24
C SER A 106 19.68 -4.48 -35.23
N LEU A 107 19.51 -3.96 -33.99
CA LEU A 107 18.68 -4.61 -32.98
C LEU A 107 17.24 -4.86 -33.45
N ASP A 108 16.72 -3.99 -34.32
CA ASP A 108 15.38 -4.12 -34.90
C ASP A 108 15.27 -5.20 -35.98
N GLU A 109 16.40 -5.61 -36.56
CA GLU A 109 16.48 -6.67 -37.56
C GLU A 109 16.74 -8.05 -36.94
N LEU A 110 17.09 -8.11 -35.64
CA LEU A 110 17.30 -9.37 -34.94
C LEU A 110 16.00 -10.13 -34.73
N THR A 111 16.08 -11.45 -34.90
CA THR A 111 15.01 -12.34 -34.40
C THR A 111 15.01 -12.36 -32.87
N ASN A 112 13.87 -12.73 -32.27
CA ASN A 112 13.75 -12.80 -30.81
C ASN A 112 14.82 -13.69 -30.15
N ASP A 113 15.13 -14.83 -30.76
CA ASP A 113 16.13 -15.76 -30.22
C ASP A 113 17.54 -15.14 -30.24
N GLN A 114 17.89 -14.47 -31.35
CA GLN A 114 19.18 -13.78 -31.48
C GLN A 114 19.30 -12.60 -30.52
N PHE A 115 18.21 -11.86 -30.33
CA PHE A 115 18.16 -10.76 -29.38
C PHE A 115 18.39 -11.27 -27.95
N VAL A 116 17.65 -12.29 -27.52
CA VAL A 116 17.79 -12.86 -26.17
C VAL A 116 19.20 -13.42 -25.94
N GLU A 117 19.75 -14.17 -26.90
CA GLU A 117 21.11 -14.72 -26.79
C GLU A 117 22.18 -13.61 -26.73
N LEU A 118 22.01 -12.51 -27.49
CA LEU A 118 22.91 -11.35 -27.44
C LEU A 118 22.84 -10.63 -26.09
N ILE A 119 21.63 -10.39 -25.57
CA ILE A 119 21.40 -9.71 -24.29
C ILE A 119 22.02 -10.50 -23.13
N ASP A 120 21.84 -11.82 -23.13
CA ASP A 120 22.40 -12.70 -22.10
C ASP A 120 23.94 -12.82 -22.25
N TYR A 121 24.48 -12.86 -23.47
CA TYR A 121 25.93 -12.90 -23.72
C TYR A 121 26.64 -11.63 -23.21
N LEU A 122 26.03 -10.47 -23.44
CA LEU A 122 26.58 -9.18 -23.03
C LEU A 122 26.25 -8.82 -21.57
N ASP A 123 25.52 -9.68 -20.86
CA ASP A 123 25.05 -9.45 -19.49
C ASP A 123 24.30 -8.12 -19.30
N LEU A 124 23.58 -7.69 -20.35
CA LEU A 124 22.95 -6.37 -20.39
C LEU A 124 21.76 -6.26 -19.43
N LYS A 125 21.17 -7.37 -19.02
CA LYS A 125 20.08 -7.36 -18.02
C LYS A 125 20.58 -6.87 -16.66
N GLU A 126 21.75 -7.32 -16.22
CA GLU A 126 22.35 -6.82 -14.98
C GLU A 126 22.74 -5.35 -15.11
N GLU A 127 23.25 -4.91 -16.27
CA GLU A 127 23.57 -3.50 -16.47
C GLU A 127 22.31 -2.60 -16.47
N ILE A 128 21.23 -3.02 -17.13
CA ILE A 128 19.93 -2.33 -17.10
C ILE A 128 19.39 -2.27 -15.67
N TYR A 129 19.49 -3.38 -14.91
CA TYR A 129 19.09 -3.43 -13.51
C TYR A 129 19.80 -2.35 -12.68
N ASP A 130 21.12 -2.35 -12.78
CA ASP A 130 22.00 -1.42 -12.08
C ASP A 130 21.67 0.04 -12.37
N LYS A 131 21.26 0.34 -13.61
CA LYS A 131 20.87 1.68 -14.04
C LYS A 131 19.51 2.07 -13.46
N LEU A 132 18.52 1.17 -13.50
CA LEU A 132 17.20 1.39 -12.91
C LEU A 132 17.30 1.65 -11.41
N GLU A 133 18.08 0.83 -10.68
CA GLU A 133 18.29 1.00 -9.24
C GLU A 133 19.00 2.34 -8.92
N LYS A 134 20.06 2.69 -9.66
CA LYS A 134 20.79 3.96 -9.48
C LYS A 134 19.91 5.19 -9.74
N CYS A 135 18.94 5.07 -10.64
CA CYS A 135 18.00 6.12 -10.97
C CYS A 135 16.76 6.12 -10.07
N GLY A 136 16.70 5.24 -9.06
CA GLY A 136 15.63 5.22 -8.07
C GLY A 136 14.31 4.65 -8.59
N VAL A 137 14.35 3.81 -9.63
CA VAL A 137 13.20 2.98 -10.03
C VAL A 137 13.23 1.72 -9.16
N PRO A 138 12.31 1.56 -8.20
CA PRO A 138 12.31 0.40 -7.33
C PRO A 138 11.74 -0.82 -8.05
N GLN A 139 12.14 -2.01 -7.61
CA GLN A 139 11.43 -3.23 -7.97
C GLN A 139 10.32 -3.54 -6.96
N GLY A 140 9.17 -3.97 -7.48
CA GLY A 140 8.02 -4.34 -6.68
C GLY A 140 7.04 -3.18 -6.49
N THR A 141 6.32 -3.21 -5.37
CA THR A 141 5.18 -2.31 -5.14
C THR A 141 5.57 -1.09 -4.30
N ASP A 142 5.46 0.09 -4.90
CA ASP A 142 5.48 1.36 -4.19
C ASP A 142 4.08 1.75 -3.74
N TYR A 143 3.94 2.06 -2.46
CA TYR A 143 2.68 2.58 -1.91
C TYR A 143 2.78 4.08 -1.71
N GLU A 144 1.71 4.80 -2.04
CA GLU A 144 1.59 6.23 -1.75
C GLU A 144 1.74 6.52 -0.24
N ASN A 145 1.17 5.66 0.58
CA ASN A 145 1.10 5.86 2.02
C ASN A 145 2.46 5.56 2.68
N GLY A 146 3.13 6.62 3.15
CA GLY A 146 4.44 6.52 3.79
C GLY A 146 5.62 6.70 2.83
N ASN A 147 5.37 6.97 1.54
CA ASN A 147 6.39 7.31 0.55
C ASN A 147 6.33 8.82 0.20
N PRO A 148 7.26 9.64 0.73
CA PRO A 148 7.31 11.07 0.42
C PRO A 148 7.66 11.35 -1.05
N ASP A 149 8.34 10.41 -1.70
CA ASP A 149 8.81 10.53 -3.09
C ASP A 149 7.79 9.96 -4.10
N PHE A 150 6.59 9.56 -3.64
CA PHE A 150 5.54 9.07 -4.52
C PHE A 150 5.11 10.15 -5.54
N PRO A 151 5.00 9.82 -6.83
CA PRO A 151 4.71 10.78 -7.89
C PRO A 151 3.40 11.52 -7.67
N GLU A 152 3.46 12.86 -7.66
CA GLU A 152 2.30 13.71 -7.39
C GLU A 152 1.15 13.46 -8.38
N SER A 153 1.46 13.18 -9.66
CA SER A 153 0.44 12.88 -10.69
C SER A 153 -0.33 11.59 -10.46
N GLU A 154 0.26 10.64 -9.72
CA GLU A 154 -0.33 9.32 -9.44
C GLU A 154 -0.90 9.23 -8.03
N ARG A 155 -0.73 10.28 -7.21
CA ARG A 155 -1.32 10.32 -5.88
C ARG A 155 -2.83 10.20 -5.99
N TYR A 156 -3.42 9.47 -5.05
CA TYR A 156 -4.85 9.41 -4.90
C TYR A 156 -5.36 10.77 -4.41
N PHE A 157 -5.63 11.69 -5.33
CA PHE A 157 -6.41 12.88 -5.03
C PHE A 157 -7.85 12.47 -4.78
N ARG A 158 -8.21 12.23 -3.52
CA ARG A 158 -9.62 12.10 -3.11
C ARG A 158 -10.38 13.31 -3.66
N GLU A 159 -11.29 13.08 -4.62
CA GLU A 159 -12.25 14.10 -4.98
C GLU A 159 -13.01 14.48 -3.72
N GLU A 160 -13.16 15.78 -3.44
CA GLU A 160 -13.82 16.30 -2.24
C GLU A 160 -15.25 15.76 -2.02
N LYS A 161 -15.83 15.07 -3.01
CA LYS A 161 -17.16 14.44 -2.93
C LYS A 161 -17.17 13.10 -2.18
N ASP A 162 -16.04 12.43 -2.00
CA ASP A 162 -15.95 11.25 -1.12
C ASP A 162 -15.81 11.64 0.37
N LEU A 163 -15.65 12.94 0.67
CA LEU A 163 -15.59 13.49 2.02
C LEU A 163 -16.96 13.63 2.70
N ASP A 164 -18.08 13.50 1.96
CA ASP A 164 -19.42 13.73 2.52
C ASP A 164 -19.88 12.64 3.52
N GLN A 165 -19.06 11.60 3.77
CA GLN A 165 -19.23 10.68 4.91
C GLN A 165 -17.92 10.40 5.69
N GLU A 166 -16.88 11.22 5.53
CA GLU A 166 -15.64 11.02 6.28
C GLU A 166 -15.74 11.57 7.71
N TYR A 167 -15.78 10.68 8.69
CA TYR A 167 -15.44 11.03 10.07
C TYR A 167 -14.01 11.57 10.13
N SER A 168 -13.85 12.88 10.26
CA SER A 168 -12.62 13.61 10.52
C SER A 168 -12.25 13.56 12.00
N TYR A 169 -10.99 13.87 12.36
CA TYR A 169 -10.59 14.07 13.76
C TYR A 169 -11.55 15.03 14.49
N GLN A 170 -12.01 16.07 13.80
CA GLN A 170 -12.94 17.06 14.34
C GLN A 170 -14.32 16.46 14.67
N ASP A 171 -14.76 15.40 13.98
CA ASP A 171 -16.00 14.69 14.33
C ASP A 171 -15.87 13.92 15.66
N TYR A 172 -14.65 13.59 16.06
CA TYR A 172 -14.37 13.01 17.39
C TYR A 172 -14.10 14.08 18.46
N VAL A 173 -13.87 15.34 18.08
CA VAL A 173 -13.69 16.43 19.05
C VAL A 173 -15.07 16.84 19.57
N SER A 174 -15.47 16.26 20.71
CA SER A 174 -16.69 16.66 21.40
C SER A 174 -16.39 17.46 22.65
N THR A 175 -17.28 18.42 22.96
CA THR A 175 -17.25 19.12 24.25
C THR A 175 -17.39 18.11 25.40
N MET A 176 -16.82 18.46 26.55
CA MET A 176 -16.92 17.64 27.76
C MET A 176 -18.38 17.40 28.17
N ASP A 177 -19.27 18.36 27.93
CA ASP A 177 -20.69 18.25 28.23
C ASP A 177 -21.39 17.25 27.30
N SER A 178 -21.16 17.34 25.99
CA SER A 178 -21.70 16.38 25.02
C SER A 178 -21.20 14.96 25.29
N PHE A 179 -19.93 14.79 25.65
CA PHE A 179 -19.40 13.48 26.05
C PHE A 179 -20.13 12.92 27.27
N LYS A 180 -20.36 13.75 28.31
CA LYS A 180 -21.02 13.33 29.54
C LYS A 180 -22.47 12.93 29.32
N ASP A 181 -23.19 13.65 28.47
CA ASP A 181 -24.58 13.32 28.14
C ASP A 181 -24.67 11.96 27.45
N ASP A 182 -23.89 11.74 26.39
CA ASP A 182 -23.85 10.46 25.67
C ASP A 182 -23.36 9.29 26.54
N TYR A 183 -22.40 9.57 27.44
CA TYR A 183 -21.93 8.62 28.43
C TYR A 183 -23.05 8.20 29.38
N ASN A 184 -23.77 9.17 29.97
CA ASN A 184 -24.85 8.89 30.92
C ASN A 184 -25.99 8.13 30.24
N ASP A 185 -26.36 8.52 29.02
CA ASP A 185 -27.38 7.84 28.23
C ASP A 185 -27.01 6.38 27.95
N LEU A 186 -25.77 6.12 27.51
CA LEU A 186 -25.31 4.76 27.29
C LEU A 186 -25.25 3.98 28.60
N LYS A 187 -24.73 4.58 29.67
CA LYS A 187 -24.63 3.97 30.99
C LYS A 187 -26.01 3.54 31.49
N ASP A 188 -27.00 4.41 31.41
CA ASP A 188 -28.37 4.11 31.85
C ASP A 188 -29.00 3.00 31.01
N ARG A 189 -28.75 2.96 29.70
CA ARG A 189 -29.22 1.87 28.83
C ARG A 189 -28.58 0.52 29.17
N ILE A 190 -27.27 0.51 29.45
CA ILE A 190 -26.57 -0.71 29.86
C ILE A 190 -27.00 -1.13 31.27
N ASP A 191 -27.21 -0.18 32.19
CA ASP A 191 -27.67 -0.47 33.56
C ASP A 191 -29.07 -1.06 33.62
N ASN A 192 -29.96 -0.59 32.76
CA ASN A 192 -31.34 -1.06 32.66
C ASN A 192 -31.53 -2.15 31.61
N PHE A 193 -30.47 -2.79 31.13
CA PHE A 193 -30.57 -3.84 30.13
C PHE A 193 -31.33 -5.06 30.67
N VAL A 194 -32.38 -5.48 29.96
CA VAL A 194 -33.19 -6.66 30.30
C VAL A 194 -33.20 -7.63 29.13
N PHE A 195 -32.93 -8.90 29.41
CA PHE A 195 -32.96 -9.95 28.39
C PHE A 195 -34.34 -10.04 27.72
N ASN A 196 -34.34 -10.00 26.39
CA ASN A 196 -35.53 -10.10 25.56
C ASN A 196 -35.52 -11.41 24.75
N SER A 197 -36.64 -12.13 24.72
CA SER A 197 -36.78 -13.34 23.90
C SER A 197 -36.73 -13.06 22.39
N ASN A 198 -36.92 -11.81 21.98
CA ASN A 198 -36.75 -11.39 20.60
C ASN A 198 -35.26 -11.27 20.24
N THR A 199 -34.73 -12.33 19.63
CA THR A 199 -33.33 -12.43 19.17
C THR A 199 -32.89 -11.30 18.26
N ARG A 200 -33.78 -10.76 17.40
CA ARG A 200 -33.42 -9.66 16.50
C ARG A 200 -33.11 -8.40 17.30
N LYS A 201 -34.01 -8.03 18.22
CA LYS A 201 -33.84 -6.87 19.11
C LYS A 201 -32.57 -6.98 19.94
N MET A 202 -32.32 -8.16 20.52
CA MET A 202 -31.10 -8.41 21.29
C MET A 202 -29.83 -8.16 20.48
N LYS A 203 -29.80 -8.61 19.22
CA LYS A 203 -28.66 -8.35 18.32
C LYS A 203 -28.51 -6.85 18.02
N ASP A 204 -29.60 -6.15 17.73
CA ASP A 204 -29.56 -4.71 17.42
C ASP A 204 -29.06 -3.91 18.63
N GLU A 205 -29.58 -4.18 19.83
CA GLU A 205 -29.19 -3.49 21.06
C GLU A 205 -27.72 -3.71 21.41
N ILE A 206 -27.24 -4.95 21.39
CA ILE A 206 -25.84 -5.28 21.70
C ILE A 206 -24.90 -4.66 20.65
N THR A 207 -25.28 -4.68 19.37
CA THR A 207 -24.49 -4.03 18.31
C THR A 207 -24.38 -2.53 18.57
N LEU A 208 -25.50 -1.88 18.90
CA LEU A 208 -25.52 -0.45 19.21
C LEU A 208 -24.69 -0.10 20.44
N TYR A 209 -24.64 -0.97 21.46
CA TYR A 209 -23.75 -0.78 22.61
C TYR A 209 -22.28 -0.84 22.22
N TYR A 210 -21.87 -1.80 21.39
CA TYR A 210 -20.50 -1.84 20.90
C TYR A 210 -20.13 -0.59 20.11
N LEU A 211 -21.00 -0.13 19.21
CA LEU A 211 -20.75 1.07 18.42
C LEU A 211 -20.61 2.32 19.30
N ASN A 212 -21.51 2.50 20.28
CA ASN A 212 -21.45 3.64 21.18
C ASN A 212 -20.23 3.59 22.12
N LEU A 213 -19.80 2.39 22.55
CA LEU A 213 -18.58 2.23 23.35
C LEU A 213 -17.32 2.59 22.54
N GLU A 214 -17.25 2.16 21.28
CA GLU A 214 -16.16 2.51 20.37
C GLU A 214 -16.12 4.02 20.11
N ASP A 215 -17.27 4.65 19.87
CA ASP A 215 -17.38 6.10 19.64
C ASP A 215 -16.95 6.92 20.87
N LEU A 216 -17.49 6.61 22.05
CA LEU A 216 -17.12 7.27 23.29
C LEU A 216 -15.63 7.11 23.59
N PHE A 217 -15.05 5.93 23.34
CA PHE A 217 -13.62 5.74 23.49
C PHE A 217 -12.82 6.66 22.55
N LYS A 218 -13.19 6.74 21.27
CA LYS A 218 -12.51 7.61 20.29
C LYS A 218 -12.58 9.08 20.70
N ARG A 219 -13.75 9.54 21.12
CA ARG A 219 -13.98 10.92 21.60
C ARG A 219 -13.22 11.23 22.89
N LYS A 220 -13.08 10.25 23.78
CA LYS A 220 -12.27 10.43 24.98
C LYS A 220 -10.77 10.49 24.65
N VAL A 221 -10.30 9.69 23.71
CA VAL A 221 -8.91 9.71 23.26
C VAL A 221 -8.58 11.01 22.54
N SER A 222 -9.47 11.52 21.67
CA SER A 222 -9.26 12.81 20.98
C SER A 222 -9.12 13.97 21.97
N GLN A 223 -9.82 13.92 23.12
CA GLN A 223 -9.65 14.92 24.20
C GLN A 223 -8.28 14.85 24.91
N ILE A 224 -7.59 13.71 24.84
CA ILE A 224 -6.27 13.50 25.49
C ILE A 224 -5.13 13.80 24.51
N LEU A 225 -5.36 13.59 23.21
CA LEU A 225 -4.37 13.88 22.19
C LEU A 225 -4.07 15.40 22.15
N PRO A 226 -2.79 15.79 21.95
CA PRO A 226 -2.45 17.18 21.74
C PRO A 226 -3.23 17.78 20.57
N ASN A 227 -3.76 18.98 20.72
CA ASN A 227 -4.50 19.63 19.65
C ASN A 227 -3.52 20.09 18.53
N PRO A 228 -3.61 19.57 17.29
CA PRO A 228 -2.69 19.96 16.22
C PRO A 228 -2.72 21.46 15.91
N ASP A 229 -3.86 22.12 16.15
CA ASP A 229 -4.07 23.55 15.87
C ASP A 229 -3.36 24.46 16.89
N GLU A 230 -2.91 23.89 18.01
CA GLU A 230 -2.13 24.60 19.03
C GLU A 230 -0.62 24.53 18.80
N PHE A 231 -0.17 23.76 17.80
CA PHE A 231 1.24 23.67 17.45
C PHE A 231 1.69 24.85 16.58
N ASP A 232 2.85 25.41 16.91
CA ASP A 232 3.54 26.42 16.09
C ASP A 232 4.21 25.75 14.87
N LEU A 233 3.37 25.28 13.94
CA LEU A 233 3.73 24.56 12.72
C LEU A 233 2.95 25.12 11.52
N PRO A 234 3.48 24.99 10.29
CA PRO A 234 2.72 25.26 9.07
C PRO A 234 1.42 24.45 8.98
N GLU A 235 0.38 25.04 8.40
CA GLU A 235 -0.96 24.42 8.24
C GLU A 235 -0.90 23.06 7.53
N SER A 236 -0.01 22.90 6.55
CA SER A 236 0.21 21.62 5.86
C SER A 236 0.64 20.50 6.81
N LEU A 237 1.53 20.80 7.77
CA LEU A 237 1.97 19.83 8.77
C LEU A 237 0.89 19.58 9.83
N GLN A 238 0.15 20.61 10.24
CA GLN A 238 -1.00 20.43 11.13
C GLN A 238 -2.05 19.49 10.51
N LYS A 239 -2.31 19.64 9.20
CA LYS A 239 -3.20 18.76 8.44
C LYS A 239 -2.69 17.32 8.42
N VAL A 240 -1.39 17.09 8.19
CA VAL A 240 -0.79 15.74 8.26
C VAL A 240 -1.01 15.09 9.63
N ILE A 241 -0.85 15.85 10.71
CA ILE A 241 -1.09 15.36 12.07
C ILE A 241 -2.57 15.02 12.29
N ARG A 242 -3.51 15.88 11.87
CA ARG A 242 -4.96 15.60 11.96
C ARG A 242 -5.34 14.33 11.19
N ASN A 243 -4.80 14.14 9.99
CA ASN A 243 -5.04 12.95 9.19
C ASN A 243 -4.48 11.70 9.88
N THR A 244 -3.25 11.79 10.40
CA THR A 244 -2.63 10.71 11.17
C THR A 244 -3.51 10.32 12.37
N TYR A 245 -4.01 11.29 13.14
CA TYR A 245 -4.90 11.01 14.28
C TYR A 245 -6.22 10.38 13.84
N THR A 246 -6.79 10.86 12.74
CA THR A 246 -8.01 10.29 12.15
C THR A 246 -7.80 8.82 11.79
N ASP A 247 -6.70 8.50 11.10
CA ASP A 247 -6.38 7.13 10.70
C ASP A 247 -6.15 6.20 11.90
N GLN A 248 -5.48 6.70 12.94
CA GLN A 248 -5.29 5.96 14.17
C GLN A 248 -6.63 5.71 14.87
N LEU A 249 -7.47 6.74 15.08
CA LEU A 249 -8.77 6.63 15.74
C LEU A 249 -9.77 5.77 14.95
N ARG A 250 -9.68 5.70 13.62
CA ARG A 250 -10.48 4.76 12.83
C ARG A 250 -10.06 3.31 13.09
N ASN A 251 -8.76 3.07 13.27
CA ASN A 251 -8.17 1.75 13.38
C ASN A 251 -7.86 1.32 14.82
N ILE A 252 -8.77 1.57 15.76
CA ILE A 252 -8.54 1.33 17.21
C ILE A 252 -8.18 -0.12 17.59
N ASN A 253 -8.44 -1.09 16.70
CA ASN A 253 -8.14 -2.50 16.92
C ASN A 253 -6.74 -2.92 16.40
N ASN A 254 -6.06 -2.04 15.68
CA ASN A 254 -4.73 -2.28 15.10
C ASN A 254 -3.62 -2.25 16.18
N GLN A 255 -2.59 -3.07 16.01
CA GLN A 255 -1.41 -3.06 16.88
C GLN A 255 -0.66 -1.72 16.84
N LYS A 256 -0.61 -1.05 15.67
CA LYS A 256 -0.04 0.29 15.52
C LYS A 256 -0.78 1.32 16.39
N PHE A 257 -2.11 1.29 16.38
CA PHE A 257 -2.93 2.15 17.24
C PHE A 257 -2.63 1.91 18.72
N LYS A 258 -2.55 0.65 19.14
CA LYS A 258 -2.22 0.31 20.54
C LYS A 258 -0.90 0.96 20.94
N SER A 259 0.16 0.77 20.16
CA SER A 259 1.47 1.36 20.46
C SER A 259 1.43 2.89 20.47
N PHE A 260 0.71 3.50 19.52
CA PHE A 260 0.52 4.95 19.43
C PHE A 260 -0.22 5.52 20.65
N ILE A 261 -1.35 4.92 21.05
CA ILE A 261 -2.18 5.44 22.13
C ILE A 261 -1.63 5.13 23.52
N GLN A 262 -0.87 4.04 23.68
CA GLN A 262 -0.23 3.71 24.95
C GLN A 262 0.71 4.82 25.47
N SER A 263 1.30 5.65 24.60
CA SER A 263 2.11 6.79 25.05
C SER A 263 1.28 7.93 25.65
N PHE A 264 -0.02 8.00 25.37
CA PHE A 264 -0.92 9.05 25.84
C PHE A 264 -1.81 8.62 27.01
N ILE A 265 -2.35 7.40 26.96
CA ILE A 265 -3.32 6.91 27.97
C ILE A 265 -2.76 5.81 28.87
N GLY A 266 -1.51 5.40 28.67
CA GLY A 266 -0.89 4.31 29.42
C GLY A 266 -1.48 2.95 29.07
N ASN A 267 -2.23 2.35 29.99
CA ASN A 267 -2.73 0.97 29.84
C ASN A 267 -3.97 0.89 28.94
N TYR A 268 -3.74 0.74 27.63
CA TYR A 268 -4.79 0.42 26.66
C TYR A 268 -5.48 -0.92 26.97
N ARG A 269 -6.81 -0.92 26.97
CA ARG A 269 -7.64 -2.12 27.08
C ARG A 269 -8.53 -2.27 25.85
N LYS A 270 -8.69 -3.50 25.38
CA LYS A 270 -9.65 -3.84 24.31
C LYS A 270 -11.06 -3.98 24.88
N ILE A 271 -12.07 -3.66 24.06
CA ILE A 271 -13.45 -4.02 24.38
C ILE A 271 -13.54 -5.56 24.39
N GLY A 272 -14.16 -6.11 25.42
CA GLY A 272 -14.36 -7.55 25.58
C GLY A 272 -15.21 -8.14 24.45
N HIS A 273 -14.94 -9.40 24.10
CA HIS A 273 -15.67 -10.14 23.08
C HIS A 273 -15.78 -9.43 21.71
N HIS A 274 -14.68 -8.83 21.24
CA HIS A 274 -14.61 -8.20 19.92
C HIS A 274 -15.08 -9.13 18.76
N GLU A 275 -14.85 -10.43 18.87
CA GLU A 275 -15.34 -11.42 17.90
C GLU A 275 -16.88 -11.52 17.88
N LEU A 276 -17.57 -11.29 19.00
CA LEU A 276 -19.03 -11.16 19.03
C LEU A 276 -19.48 -9.91 18.27
N ARG A 277 -18.83 -8.76 18.50
CA ARG A 277 -19.09 -7.51 17.75
C ARG A 277 -18.93 -7.74 16.25
N ASN A 278 -17.84 -8.37 15.82
CA ASN A 278 -17.61 -8.68 14.40
C ASN A 278 -18.62 -9.68 13.84
N ALA A 279 -19.01 -10.69 14.63
CA ALA A 279 -20.05 -11.62 14.24
C ALA A 279 -21.41 -10.91 14.09
N LEU A 280 -21.75 -9.97 14.97
CA LEU A 280 -22.97 -9.18 14.87
C LEU A 280 -22.99 -8.26 13.64
N ALA A 281 -21.84 -7.67 13.28
CA ALA A 281 -21.70 -6.78 12.13
C ALA A 281 -21.71 -7.53 10.79
N HIS A 282 -20.87 -8.56 10.63
CA HIS A 282 -20.61 -9.20 9.33
C HIS A 282 -21.26 -10.57 9.16
N ASN A 283 -21.61 -11.25 10.25
CA ASN A 283 -22.10 -12.62 10.24
C ASN A 283 -23.33 -12.80 11.15
N ARG A 284 -24.23 -11.81 11.11
CA ARG A 284 -25.33 -11.66 12.08
C ARG A 284 -26.22 -12.90 12.22
N SER A 285 -26.36 -13.69 11.15
CA SER A 285 -27.12 -14.95 11.14
C SER A 285 -26.51 -16.04 12.01
N LYS A 286 -25.19 -16.05 12.22
CA LYS A 286 -24.44 -17.04 13.00
C LYS A 286 -24.45 -16.78 14.51
N VAL A 287 -24.98 -15.63 14.95
CA VAL A 287 -25.15 -15.31 16.37
C VAL A 287 -26.52 -15.82 16.83
N THR A 288 -26.61 -16.57 17.92
CA THR A 288 -27.88 -17.08 18.47
C THR A 288 -28.01 -16.78 19.95
N PHE A 289 -29.25 -16.70 20.44
CA PHE A 289 -29.55 -16.45 21.85
C PHE A 289 -30.35 -17.63 22.39
N GLU A 290 -29.75 -18.40 23.29
CA GLU A 290 -30.33 -19.63 23.83
C GLU A 290 -30.09 -19.70 25.34
N ASN A 291 -31.15 -19.88 26.13
CA ASN A 291 -31.04 -20.01 27.59
C ASN A 291 -30.19 -18.91 28.26
N GLN A 292 -30.40 -17.65 27.86
CA GLN A 292 -29.63 -16.47 28.31
C GLN A 292 -28.15 -16.45 27.89
N ASN A 293 -27.71 -17.41 27.08
CA ASN A 293 -26.39 -17.40 26.46
C ASN A 293 -26.46 -16.78 25.06
N ILE A 294 -25.36 -16.16 24.68
CA ILE A 294 -25.08 -15.66 23.36
C ILE A 294 -24.05 -16.61 22.75
N ASN A 295 -24.43 -17.28 21.66
CA ASN A 295 -23.52 -18.15 20.92
C ASN A 295 -23.05 -17.43 19.67
N TYR A 296 -21.74 -17.46 19.41
CA TYR A 296 -21.14 -16.81 18.24
C TYR A 296 -19.84 -17.53 17.81
N PRO A 297 -19.44 -17.41 16.53
CA PRO A 297 -18.19 -17.97 16.05
C PRO A 297 -16.98 -17.16 16.53
N GLU A 298 -15.98 -17.84 17.10
CA GLU A 298 -14.67 -17.29 17.47
C GLU A 298 -13.59 -18.25 16.96
N LYS A 299 -12.74 -17.77 16.04
CA LYS A 299 -11.63 -18.57 15.45
C LYS A 299 -12.07 -19.96 14.95
N GLY A 300 -13.22 -20.02 14.29
CA GLY A 300 -13.80 -21.24 13.74
C GLY A 300 -14.50 -22.15 14.75
N LYS A 301 -14.56 -21.79 16.04
CA LYS A 301 -15.28 -22.54 17.08
C LYS A 301 -16.52 -21.79 17.55
N LEU A 302 -17.55 -22.51 17.98
CA LEU A 302 -18.72 -21.90 18.62
C LEU A 302 -18.38 -21.57 20.07
N LYS A 303 -18.47 -20.30 20.44
CA LYS A 303 -18.32 -19.80 21.80
C LYS A 303 -19.69 -19.45 22.36
N SER A 304 -19.92 -19.79 23.62
CA SER A 304 -21.17 -19.51 24.36
C SER A 304 -20.83 -18.70 25.61
N VAL A 305 -21.45 -17.53 25.77
CA VAL A 305 -21.22 -16.62 26.90
C VAL A 305 -22.54 -16.12 27.43
N LYS A 306 -22.70 -15.97 28.75
CA LYS A 306 -23.94 -15.40 29.31
C LYS A 306 -24.06 -13.94 28.95
N TYR A 307 -25.26 -13.48 28.58
CA TYR A 307 -25.45 -12.06 28.24
C TYR A 307 -25.05 -11.13 29.40
N VAL A 308 -25.27 -11.56 30.65
CA VAL A 308 -24.91 -10.78 31.86
C VAL A 308 -23.41 -10.54 31.93
N GLU A 309 -22.58 -11.50 31.49
CA GLU A 309 -21.13 -11.34 31.45
C GLU A 309 -20.75 -10.26 30.42
N ILE A 310 -21.34 -10.30 29.22
CA ILE A 310 -21.13 -9.26 28.19
C ILE A 310 -21.50 -7.87 28.72
N ILE A 311 -22.67 -7.75 29.34
CA ILE A 311 -23.16 -6.48 29.87
C ILE A 311 -22.25 -5.95 30.99
N ASN A 312 -21.79 -6.81 31.90
CA ASN A 312 -20.86 -6.41 32.95
C ASN A 312 -19.51 -5.95 32.36
N GLU A 313 -18.96 -6.65 31.37
CA GLU A 313 -17.73 -6.23 30.70
C GLU A 313 -17.87 -4.88 29.99
N MET A 314 -19.03 -4.62 29.37
CA MET A 314 -19.36 -3.33 28.77
C MET A 314 -19.43 -2.21 29.82
N LYS A 315 -20.06 -2.45 30.97
CA LYS A 315 -20.09 -1.49 32.09
C LYS A 315 -18.69 -1.19 32.59
N ASP A 316 -17.89 -2.24 32.81
CA ASP A 316 -16.52 -2.10 33.25
C ASP A 316 -15.71 -1.28 32.22
N TYR A 317 -15.99 -1.45 30.93
CA TYR A 317 -15.30 -0.73 29.84
C TYR A 317 -15.65 0.74 29.86
N LEU A 318 -16.94 1.03 29.90
CA LEU A 318 -17.45 2.38 29.98
C LEU A 318 -16.87 3.14 31.19
N ASN A 319 -16.87 2.52 32.37
CA ASN A 319 -16.26 3.10 33.58
C ASN A 319 -14.75 3.33 33.47
N TRP A 320 -14.04 2.52 32.68
CA TRP A 320 -12.62 2.73 32.42
C TRP A 320 -12.40 3.88 31.43
N VAL A 321 -13.21 3.97 30.38
CA VAL A 321 -13.15 5.08 29.41
C VAL A 321 -13.34 6.42 30.11
N ASP A 322 -14.32 6.54 31.00
CA ASP A 322 -14.57 7.78 31.75
C ASP A 322 -13.34 8.30 32.52
N LYS A 323 -12.58 7.36 33.10
CA LYS A 323 -11.37 7.64 33.90
C LYS A 323 -10.13 7.93 33.07
N LEU A 324 -10.14 7.72 31.76
CA LEU A 324 -8.98 8.03 30.92
C LEU A 324 -8.60 9.52 31.06
N GLY A 325 -7.30 9.78 31.22
CA GLY A 325 -6.77 11.13 31.39
C GLY A 325 -7.06 11.79 32.75
N SER A 326 -7.70 11.09 33.71
CA SER A 326 -7.99 11.62 35.05
C SER A 326 -6.85 11.43 36.06
N ASP A 327 -5.82 10.67 35.69
CA ASP A 327 -4.65 10.33 36.54
C ASP A 327 -3.36 11.10 36.14
N ASN A 328 -3.46 12.14 35.31
CA ASN A 328 -2.33 13.03 34.95
C ASN A 328 -2.39 14.37 35.67
#